data_AF-A0A1I8BTJ1-F1
#
_entry.id   AF-A0A1I8BTJ1-F1
#
_cell.length_a   1.000
_cell.length_b   1.000
_cell.length_c   1.000
_cell.angle_alpha   90.00
_cell.angle_beta   90.00
_cell.angle_gamma   90.00
#
_symmetry.space_group_name_H-M   'P 1'
#
loop_
_entity.id
_entity.type
_entity.pdbx_description
1 polymer ?
#
loop_
_entity_poly.entity_id
_entity_poly.type
_entity_poly.pdbx_seq_one_letter_code
_entity_poly.pdbx_strand_id
1 'polypeptide(L)'
;MRYADFAANDPIFYNHHCFVDLTWELWRQKQQKDPKQRPLQYPPDFEKVKNIDGCKNEYTDILYQYAPRPTCSRTNRNCGSK
;
A
#
# COMPACT_ATOMS: atom_id res chain seq x y z
N MET A 1 1.49 16.20 -10.97
CA MET A 1 2.81 15.59 -10.65
C MET A 1 3.67 15.28 -11.88
N ARG A 2 4.27 16.27 -12.55
CA ARG A 2 5.16 16.05 -13.72
C ARG A 2 6.64 15.93 -13.34
N TYR A 3 7.04 16.53 -12.23
CA TYR A 3 8.42 16.59 -11.74
C TYR A 3 8.49 15.92 -10.38
N ALA A 4 9.43 14.99 -10.20
CA ALA A 4 9.57 14.23 -8.96
C ALA A 4 9.91 15.13 -7.77
N ASP A 5 10.77 16.12 -7.97
CA ASP A 5 11.30 17.01 -6.91
C ASP A 5 10.21 17.81 -6.18
N PHE A 6 9.10 18.08 -6.86
CA PHE A 6 7.98 18.85 -6.33
C PHE A 6 6.67 18.07 -6.33
N ALA A 7 6.69 16.77 -6.66
CA ALA A 7 5.48 15.97 -6.75
C ALA A 7 4.71 15.96 -5.43
N ALA A 8 5.43 15.88 -4.30
CA ALA A 8 4.86 15.86 -2.95
C ALA A 8 4.20 17.18 -2.52
N ASN A 9 4.49 18.30 -3.20
CA ASN A 9 3.85 19.59 -2.92
C ASN A 9 2.42 19.68 -3.48
N ASP A 10 2.04 18.78 -4.39
CA ASP A 10 0.70 18.69 -4.96
C ASP A 10 -0.18 17.82 -4.03
N PRO A 11 -1.32 18.30 -3.50
CA PRO A 11 -2.15 17.52 -2.59
C PRO A 11 -2.71 16.23 -3.21
N ILE A 12 -2.77 16.13 -4.54
CA ILE A 12 -3.17 14.89 -5.24
C ILE A 12 -2.16 13.76 -4.98
N PHE A 13 -0.90 14.09 -4.68
CA PHE A 13 0.16 13.14 -4.37
C PHE A 13 -0.24 12.15 -3.28
N TYR A 14 -0.82 12.65 -2.19
CA TYR A 14 -1.25 11.81 -1.06
C TYR A 14 -2.25 10.75 -1.52
N ASN A 15 -3.33 11.16 -2.19
CA ASN A 15 -4.36 10.24 -2.66
C ASN A 15 -3.84 9.25 -3.71
N HIS A 16 -2.96 9.71 -4.59
CA HIS A 16 -2.33 8.84 -5.59
C HIS A 16 -1.49 7.75 -4.92
N HIS A 17 -0.64 8.12 -3.96
CA HIS A 17 0.22 7.17 -3.26
C HIS A 17 -0.59 6.22 -2.36
N CYS A 18 -1.65 6.67 -1.68
CA CYS A 18 -2.55 5.76 -0.96
C CYS A 18 -3.16 4.69 -1.88
N PHE A 19 -3.49 5.03 -3.13
CA PHE A 19 -4.00 4.06 -4.09
C PHE A 19 -2.93 3.07 -4.59
N VAL A 20 -1.71 3.56 -4.84
CA VAL A 20 -0.56 2.71 -5.20
C VAL A 20 -0.25 1.74 -4.06
N ASP A 21 -0.22 2.24 -2.82
CA ASP A 21 0.05 1.44 -1.63
C ASP A 21 -1.05 0.38 -1.38
N LEU A 22 -2.32 0.72 -1.60
CA LEU A 22 -3.41 -0.26 -1.61
C LEU A 22 -3.19 -1.36 -2.65
N THR A 23 -2.79 -0.99 -3.87
CA THR A 23 -2.53 -1.98 -4.93
C THR A 23 -1.38 -2.90 -4.55
N TRP A 24 -0.32 -2.34 -3.97
CA TRP A 24 0.80 -3.09 -3.43
C TRP A 24 0.40 -4.03 -2.28
N GLU A 25 -0.39 -3.55 -1.32
CA GLU A 25 -0.96 -4.34 -0.23
C GLU A 25 -1.71 -5.57 -0.76
N LEU A 26 -2.63 -5.36 -1.70
CA LEU A 26 -3.45 -6.43 -2.27
C LEU A 26 -2.60 -7.47 -3.00
N TRP A 27 -1.53 -7.05 -3.66
CA TRP A 27 -0.56 -7.97 -4.25
C TRP A 27 0.22 -8.71 -3.15
N ARG A 28 0.70 -8.00 -2.13
CA ARG A 28 1.49 -8.55 -1.03
C ARG A 28 0.73 -9.65 -0.30
N GLN A 29 -0.53 -9.40 0.07
CA GLN A 29 -1.39 -10.38 0.74
C GLN A 29 -1.55 -11.68 -0.06
N LYS A 30 -1.52 -11.60 -1.39
CA LYS A 30 -1.59 -12.78 -2.26
C LYS A 30 -0.27 -13.55 -2.33
N GLN A 31 0.87 -12.87 -2.22
CA GLN A 31 2.20 -13.50 -2.31
C GLN A 31 2.70 -14.04 -0.97
N GLN A 32 2.30 -13.41 0.14
CA GLN A 32 2.78 -13.73 1.47
C GLN A 32 2.12 -15.01 2.01
N LYS A 33 2.73 -16.16 1.70
CA LYS A 33 2.30 -17.47 2.23
C LYS A 33 2.74 -17.70 3.68
N ASP A 34 3.88 -17.13 4.06
CA ASP A 34 4.45 -17.21 5.41
C ASP A 34 4.89 -15.81 5.88
N PRO A 35 4.32 -15.28 6.97
CA PRO A 35 4.70 -13.98 7.55
C PRO A 35 6.19 -13.84 7.88
N LYS A 36 6.89 -14.95 8.16
CA LYS A 36 8.30 -14.95 8.58
C LYS A 36 9.29 -14.79 7.43
N GLN A 37 8.85 -14.89 6.18
CA GLN A 37 9.74 -14.78 5.02
C GLN A 37 10.15 -13.33 4.72
N ARG A 38 9.37 -12.36 5.19
CA ARG A 38 9.52 -10.94 4.88
C ARG A 38 10.88 -10.35 5.31
N PRO A 39 11.35 -10.56 6.56
CA PRO A 39 12.66 -10.08 7.00
C PRO A 39 13.85 -10.53 6.15
N LEU A 40 13.68 -11.60 5.39
CA LEU A 40 14.76 -12.33 4.74
C LEU A 40 14.83 -12.08 3.22
N GLN A 41 13.79 -11.50 2.61
CA GLN A 41 13.69 -11.31 1.15
C GLN A 41 14.26 -9.98 0.65
N TYR A 42 14.72 -9.10 1.54
CA TYR A 42 15.24 -7.79 1.13
C TYR A 42 16.73 -7.84 0.79
N PRO A 43 17.18 -7.08 -0.23
CA PRO A 43 18.60 -6.82 -0.44
C PRO A 43 19.22 -6.23 0.84
N PRO A 44 20.53 -6.44 1.08
CA PRO A 44 21.21 -5.86 2.23
C PRO A 44 21.01 -4.34 2.29
N ASP A 45 20.64 -3.86 3.47
CA ASP A 45 20.07 -2.53 3.67
C ASP A 45 21.09 -1.36 3.57
N PHE A 46 20.57 -0.15 3.39
CA PHE A 46 21.27 1.09 3.69
C PHE A 46 21.39 1.29 5.21
N GLU A 47 22.51 1.86 5.66
CA GLU A 47 22.99 1.84 7.06
C GLU A 47 22.01 2.42 8.11
N LYS A 48 21.08 3.30 7.71
CA LYS A 48 20.22 4.07 8.65
C LYS A 48 18.73 3.74 8.58
N VAL A 49 18.21 3.27 7.45
CA VAL A 49 16.80 2.87 7.30
C VAL A 49 16.77 1.67 6.39
N LYS A 50 16.14 0.61 6.90
CA LYS A 50 16.11 -0.68 6.23
C LYS A 50 14.77 -0.84 5.51
N ASN A 51 14.77 -1.44 4.33
CA ASN A 51 13.52 -1.71 3.60
C ASN A 51 12.60 -2.64 4.41
N ILE A 52 13.20 -3.48 5.26
CA ILE A 52 12.49 -4.29 6.23
C ILE A 52 11.66 -3.47 7.21
N ASP A 53 12.09 -2.28 7.62
CA ASP A 53 11.41 -1.46 8.62
C ASP A 53 10.18 -0.76 8.07
N GLY A 54 10.22 -0.35 6.79
CA GLY A 54 9.10 0.33 6.13
C GLY A 54 7.99 -0.60 5.67
N CYS A 55 8.27 -1.90 5.53
CA CYS A 55 7.30 -2.83 4.96
C CYS A 55 6.67 -3.80 6.00
N LYS A 56 6.92 -3.62 7.31
CA LYS A 56 6.46 -4.54 8.37
C LYS A 56 4.93 -4.70 8.36
N ASN A 57 4.45 -5.90 8.67
CA ASN A 57 3.01 -6.16 8.76
C ASN A 57 2.36 -5.41 9.92
N GLU A 58 3.14 -5.03 10.94
CA GLU A 58 2.66 -4.31 12.12
C GLU A 58 1.87 -3.03 11.76
N TYR A 59 2.26 -2.33 10.69
CA TYR A 59 1.51 -1.16 10.24
C TYR A 59 0.09 -1.52 9.80
N THR A 60 -0.08 -2.61 9.06
CA THR A 60 -1.37 -3.04 8.53
C THR A 60 -2.18 -3.87 9.52
N ASP A 61 -1.50 -4.46 10.51
CA ASP A 61 -2.12 -5.29 11.54
C ASP A 61 -2.61 -4.45 12.73
N ILE A 62 -1.93 -3.34 13.05
CA ILE A 62 -2.16 -2.57 14.28
C ILE A 62 -2.54 -1.10 14.01
N LEU A 63 -1.93 -0.46 12.99
CA LEU A 63 -2.05 0.99 12.82
C LEU A 63 -3.17 1.40 11.86
N TYR A 64 -3.27 0.76 10.69
CA TYR A 64 -4.28 1.11 9.69
C TYR A 64 -4.70 -0.10 8.85
N GLN A 65 -5.90 -0.04 8.29
CA GLN A 65 -6.36 -0.99 7.28
C GLN A 65 -6.98 -0.22 6.10
N TYR A 66 -6.73 -0.69 4.89
CA TYR A 66 -7.40 -0.14 3.71
C TYR A 66 -8.87 -0.53 3.65
N ALA A 67 -9.73 0.42 3.29
CA ALA A 67 -11.13 0.15 2.97
C ALA A 67 -11.24 -0.77 1.73
N PRO A 68 -12.24 -1.67 1.68
CA PRO A 68 -12.47 -2.51 0.50
C PRO A 68 -12.77 -1.64 -0.72
N ARG A 69 -12.26 -2.04 -1.89
CA ARG A 69 -12.58 -1.33 -3.13
C ARG A 69 -14.09 -1.40 -3.40
N PRO A 70 -14.72 -0.27 -3.76
CA PRO A 70 -16.11 -0.29 -4.23
C PRO A 70 -16.21 -1.20 -5.45
N THR A 71 -17.13 -2.16 -5.39
CA THR A 71 -17.40 -3.10 -6.49
C THR A 71 -18.82 -2.92 -6.97
N CYS A 72 -18.99 -2.99 -8.29
CA CYS A 72 -20.28 -2.94 -8.95
C CYS A 72 -20.85 -4.34 -9.09
N SER A 73 -22.16 -4.50 -8.96
CA SER A 73 -22.86 -5.74 -9.29
C SER A 73 -24.16 -5.46 -10.04
N ARG A 74 -24.80 -6.48 -10.62
CA ARG A 74 -26.11 -6.30 -11.29
C ARG A 74 -27.18 -5.75 -10.34
N THR A 75 -27.10 -6.11 -9.06
CA THR A 75 -28.00 -5.62 -8.00
C THR A 75 -27.54 -4.30 -7.38
N ASN A 76 -26.23 -3.99 -7.40
CA ASN A 76 -25.67 -2.74 -6.92
C ASN A 76 -24.97 -1.97 -8.05
N ARG A 77 -25.75 -1.20 -8.81
CA ARG A 77 -25.25 -0.42 -9.95
C ARG A 77 -24.54 0.88 -9.57
N ASN A 78 -24.81 1.43 -8.39
CA ASN A 78 -24.17 2.68 -7.96
C ASN A 78 -22.77 2.44 -7.36
N CYS A 79 -22.39 1.18 -7.18
CA CYS A 79 -21.07 0.75 -6.69
C CYS A 79 -20.67 1.45 -5.38
N GLY A 80 -21.65 1.91 -4.59
CA GLY A 80 -21.39 2.67 -3.36
C GLY A 80 -20.86 4.10 -3.57
N SER A 81 -20.96 4.67 -4.77
CA SER A 81 -20.80 6.12 -4.94
C SER A 81 -21.97 6.83 -4.25
N LYS A 82 -21.67 7.68 -3.27
CA LYS A 82 -22.62 8.58 -2.61
C LYS A 82 -22.70 9.91 -3.33
#